data_AF-A0A4D6HGR4-F1
#
_entry.id   AF-A0A4D6HGR4-F1
#
_cell.length_a   1.000
_cell.length_b   1.000
_cell.length_c   1.000
_cell.angle_alpha   90.00
_cell.angle_beta   90.00
_cell.angle_gamma   90.00
#
_symmetry.space_group_name_H-M   'P 1'
#
loop_
_entity.id
_entity.type
_entity.pdbx_description
1 polymer ?
#
loop_
_entity_poly.entity_id
_entity_poly.type
_entity_poly.pdbx_seq_one_letter_code
_entity_poly.pdbx_strand_id
1 'polypeptide(L)'
;MWVGLVAVLLADVVSTYAGLQAGMTEGNPAMRIAIETAGIAALVAVKLVVLGFGAGVRTLLDERGAVVPLGLAIPWFVAAASNATHLL
;
A
#
# COMPACT_ATOMS: atom_id res chain seq x y z
N MET A 1 1.96 -14.00 -9.00
CA MET A 1 1.22 -13.28 -7.95
C MET A 1 2.03 -12.15 -7.31
N TRP A 2 3.26 -12.41 -6.87
CA TRP A 2 4.13 -11.36 -6.27
C TRP A 2 4.39 -10.16 -7.19
N VAL A 3 4.59 -10.36 -8.49
CA VAL A 3 4.74 -9.26 -9.46
C VAL A 3 3.50 -8.34 -9.47
N GLY A 4 2.30 -8.91 -9.43
CA GLY A 4 1.05 -8.16 -9.36
C GLY A 4 0.92 -7.39 -8.05
N LEU A 5 1.29 -8.00 -6.92
CA LEU A 5 1.33 -7.32 -5.62
C LEU A 5 2.31 -6.13 -5.63
N VAL A 6 3.50 -6.30 -6.21
CA VAL A 6 4.49 -5.22 -6.33
C VAL A 6 3.96 -4.11 -7.23
N ALA A 7 3.33 -4.43 -8.36
CA ALA A 7 2.73 -3.44 -9.25
C ALA A 7 1.63 -2.62 -8.53
N VAL A 8 0.76 -3.31 -7.78
CA VAL A 8 -0.28 -2.64 -6.96
C VAL A 8 0.32 -1.79 -5.86
N LEU A 9 1.38 -2.27 -5.18
CA LEU A 9 2.10 -1.50 -4.18
C LEU A 9 2.70 -0.22 -4.77
N LEU A 10 3.31 -0.30 -5.96
CA LEU A 10 3.88 0.86 -6.63
C LEU A 10 2.78 1.84 -7.05
N ALA A 11 1.67 1.34 -7.62
CA ALA A 11 0.53 2.17 -7.99
C ALA A 11 -0.04 2.92 -6.78
N ASP A 12 -0.20 2.23 -5.64
CA ASP A 12 -0.65 2.84 -4.39
C ASP A 12 0.30 3.96 -3.93
N VAL A 13 1.61 3.69 -3.81
CA VAL A 13 2.59 4.71 -3.40
C VAL A 13 2.61 5.91 -4.33
N VAL A 14 2.61 5.68 -5.64
CA VAL A 14 2.64 6.76 -6.65
C VAL A 14 1.35 7.57 -6.59
N SER A 15 0.19 6.91 -6.50
CA SER A 15 -1.10 7.60 -6.44
C SER A 15 -1.25 8.44 -5.17
N THR A 16 -0.81 7.93 -4.01
CA THR A 16 -0.83 8.68 -2.75
C THR A 16 0.14 9.86 -2.82
N TYR A 17 1.33 9.66 -3.36
CA TYR A 17 2.28 10.76 -3.57
C TYR A 17 1.70 11.84 -4.49
N ALA A 18 1.12 11.46 -5.62
CA ALA A 18 0.49 12.39 -6.55
C ALA A 18 -0.70 13.14 -5.91
N GLY A 19 -1.54 12.44 -5.15
CA GLY A 19 -2.65 13.04 -4.38
C GLY A 19 -2.17 14.08 -3.37
N LEU A 20 -1.13 13.76 -2.61
CA LEU A 20 -0.52 14.70 -1.66
C LEU A 20 0.04 15.94 -2.37
N GLN A 21 0.68 15.78 -3.53
CA GLN A 21 1.16 16.91 -4.34
C GLN A 21 0.03 17.75 -4.94
N ALA A 22 -1.14 17.14 -5.19
CA ALA A 22 -2.35 17.83 -5.61
C ALA A 22 -3.12 18.51 -4.46
N GLY A 23 -2.60 18.46 -3.23
CA GLY A 23 -3.21 19.08 -2.05
C GLY A 23 -4.26 18.21 -1.34
N MET A 24 -4.38 16.93 -1.72
CA MET A 24 -5.20 15.98 -0.98
C MET A 24 -4.57 15.68 0.38
N THR A 25 -5.39 15.29 1.35
CA THR A 25 -4.93 14.88 2.68
C THR A 25 -5.07 13.38 2.83
N GLU A 26 -4.06 12.74 3.43
CA GLU A 26 -4.13 11.31 3.77
C GLU A 26 -5.31 11.04 4.71
N GLY A 27 -6.17 10.10 4.32
CA GLY A 27 -7.41 9.78 5.03
C GLY A 27 -7.17 8.98 6.30
N ASN A 28 -6.09 8.21 6.36
CA ASN A 28 -5.68 7.47 7.55
C ASN A 28 -4.94 8.40 8.53
N PRO A 29 -5.49 8.70 9.73
CA PRO A 29 -4.88 9.65 10.66
C PRO A 29 -3.47 9.24 11.13
N ALA A 30 -3.24 7.94 11.34
CA ALA A 30 -1.94 7.43 11.76
C ALA A 30 -0.91 7.55 10.64
N MET A 31 -1.30 7.21 9.41
CA MET A 31 -0.43 7.36 8.24
C MET A 31 -0.15 8.83 7.93
N ARG A 32 -1.15 9.70 8.10
CA ARG A 32 -0.99 11.15 7.95
C ARG A 32 0.10 11.70 8.87
N ILE A 33 0.05 11.38 10.17
CA ILE A 33 1.08 11.80 11.13
C ILE A 33 2.46 11.24 10.73
N ALA A 34 2.51 9.99 10.26
CA ALA A 34 3.76 9.37 9.83
C ALA A 34 4.34 10.06 8.58
N ILE A 35 3.49 10.45 7.62
CA ILE A 35 3.90 11.17 6.41
C ILE A 35 4.30 12.61 6.73
N GLU A 36 3.61 13.29 7.65
CA GLU A 36 3.97 14.64 8.10
C GLU A 36 5.35 14.66 8.79
N THR A 37 5.73 13.57 9.47
CA THR A 37 7.00 13.48 10.21
C THR A 37 8.17 12.96 9.38
N ALA A 38 7.95 11.96 8.52
CA ALA A 38 9.01 11.29 7.77
C ALA A 38 8.80 11.29 6.24
N GLY A 39 7.82 12.06 5.75
CA GLY A 39 7.49 12.16 4.34
C GLY A 39 6.93 10.85 3.76
N ILE A 40 6.96 10.74 2.43
CA ILE A 40 6.49 9.54 1.71
C ILE A 40 7.28 8.27 2.09
N ALA A 41 8.49 8.42 2.64
CA ALA A 41 9.28 7.30 3.13
C ALA A 41 8.57 6.52 4.26
N ALA A 42 7.74 7.19 5.07
CA ALA A 42 6.91 6.54 6.08
C ALA A 42 5.94 5.52 5.48
N LEU A 43 5.26 5.89 4.39
CA LEU A 43 4.34 5.02 3.67
C LEU A 43 5.06 3.78 3.12
N VAL A 44 6.22 4.00 2.49
CA VAL A 44 7.05 2.91 1.95
C VAL A 44 7.51 1.97 3.07
N ALA A 45 8.02 2.52 4.18
CA ALA A 45 8.46 1.73 5.33
C ALA A 45 7.35 0.85 5.89
N VAL A 46 6.15 1.41 6.12
CA VAL A 46 5.00 0.65 6.61
C VAL A 46 4.61 -0.47 5.63
N LYS A 47 4.59 -0.19 4.32
CA LYS A 47 4.30 -1.21 3.31
C LYS A 47 5.32 -2.34 3.31
N LEU A 48 6.61 -2.03 3.49
CA LEU A 48 7.66 -3.05 3.60
C LEU A 48 7.50 -3.90 4.87
N VAL A 49 7.14 -3.31 6.01
CA VAL A 49 6.83 -4.06 7.24
C VAL A 49 5.66 -5.00 7.01
N VAL A 50 4.58 -4.51 6.39
CA VAL A 50 3.39 -5.32 6.08
C VAL A 50 3.71 -6.44 5.09
N LEU A 51 4.52 -6.17 4.06
CA LEU A 51 5.00 -7.19 3.13
C LEU A 51 5.83 -8.27 3.84
N GLY A 52 6.76 -7.87 4.71
CA GLY A 52 7.59 -8.78 5.49
C GLY A 52 6.75 -9.67 6.41
N PHE A 53 5.78 -9.07 7.11
CA PHE A 53 4.83 -9.81 7.93
C PHE A 53 4.00 -10.79 7.10
N GLY A 54 3.45 -10.35 5.96
CA GLY A 54 2.70 -11.21 5.05
C GLY A 54 3.55 -12.34 4.48
N ALA A 55 4.81 -12.09 4.14
CA ALA A 55 5.74 -13.13 3.69
C ALA A 55 5.96 -14.18 4.79
N GLY A 56 6.13 -13.76 6.05
CA GLY A 56 6.24 -14.67 7.20
C GLY A 56 4.95 -15.46 7.47
N VAL A 57 3.78 -14.83 7.37
CA VAL A 57 2.50 -15.55 7.49
C VAL A 57 2.34 -16.57 6.37
N ARG A 58 2.76 -16.23 5.14
CA ARG A 58 2.70 -17.16 4.01
C ARG A 58 3.52 -18.43 4.26
N THR A 59 4.66 -18.37 4.96
CA THR A 59 5.46 -19.57 5.25
C THR A 59 4.77 -20.52 6.24
N LEU A 60 3.77 -20.05 6.97
CA LEU A 60 2.95 -20.85 7.89
C LEU A 60 1.70 -21.44 7.22
N LEU A 61 1.46 -21.08 5.95
CA LEU A 61 0.29 -21.51 5.19
C LEU A 61 0.76 -22.42 4.05
N ASP A 62 0.19 -23.63 4.00
CA ASP A 62 0.44 -24.59 2.93
C ASP A 62 -0.21 -24.11 1.61
N GLU A 63 -1.19 -24.85 1.09
CA GLU A 63 -1.79 -24.58 -0.22
C GLU A 63 -2.57 -23.25 -0.29
N ARG A 64 -2.93 -22.66 0.87
CA ARG A 64 -3.69 -21.40 0.98
C ARG A 64 -2.82 -20.15 0.96
N GLY A 65 -1.50 -20.27 0.80
CA GLY A 65 -0.59 -19.13 0.87
C GLY A 65 -0.90 -17.99 -0.12
N ALA A 66 -1.64 -18.25 -1.20
CA ALA A 66 -2.06 -17.23 -2.18
C ALA A 66 -3.07 -16.21 -1.62
N VAL A 67 -3.77 -16.53 -0.53
CA VAL A 67 -4.68 -15.60 0.15
C VAL A 67 -3.93 -14.39 0.71
N VAL A 68 -2.67 -14.56 1.13
CA VAL A 68 -1.87 -13.48 1.70
C VAL A 68 -1.58 -12.35 0.69
N PRO A 69 -0.94 -12.60 -0.47
CA PRO A 69 -0.70 -11.54 -1.44
C PRO A 69 -2.00 -10.94 -2.00
N LEU A 70 -3.09 -11.71 -2.08
CA LEU A 70 -4.40 -11.17 -2.47
C LEU A 70 -4.98 -10.24 -1.42
N GLY A 71 -4.94 -10.63 -0.14
CA GLY A 71 -5.40 -9.80 0.97
C GLY A 71 -4.62 -8.50 1.13
N LEU A 72 -3.35 -8.48 0.70
CA LEU A 72 -2.55 -7.26 0.62
C LEU A 72 -2.86 -6.43 -0.62
N ALA A 73 -2.97 -7.07 -1.79
CA ALA A 73 -3.17 -6.37 -3.06
C ALA A 73 -4.55 -5.70 -3.16
N ILE A 74 -5.62 -6.38 -2.74
CA ILE A 74 -6.99 -5.85 -2.90
C ILE A 74 -7.19 -4.46 -2.26
N PRO A 75 -6.91 -4.25 -0.96
CA PRO A 75 -7.12 -2.93 -0.35
C PRO A 75 -6.21 -1.85 -0.95
N TRP A 76 -4.95 -2.17 -1.28
CA TRP A 76 -4.04 -1.22 -1.92
C TRP A 76 -4.49 -0.86 -3.34
N PHE A 77 -5.05 -1.82 -4.09
CA PHE A 77 -5.61 -1.55 -5.40
C PHE A 77 -6.82 -0.61 -5.31
N VAL A 78 -7.72 -0.84 -4.34
CA VAL A 78 -8.87 0.02 -4.11
C VAL A 78 -8.43 1.45 -3.76
N ALA A 79 -7.44 1.60 -2.87
CA ALA A 79 -6.89 2.90 -2.52
C ALA A 79 -6.26 3.60 -3.74
N ALA A 80 -5.42 2.88 -4.50
CA ALA A 80 -4.77 3.41 -5.70
C ALA A 80 -5.79 3.84 -6.77
N ALA A 81 -6.84 3.04 -6.99
CA ALA A 81 -7.91 3.36 -7.91
C ALA A 81 -8.70 4.59 -7.48
N SER A 82 -9.03 4.70 -6.18
CA SER A 82 -9.71 5.88 -5.63
C SER A 82 -8.87 7.15 -5.82
N ASN A 83 -7.57 7.09 -5.48
CA ASN A 83 -6.65 8.21 -5.71
C ASN A 83 -6.59 8.58 -7.19
N ALA A 84 -6.48 7.60 -8.09
CA ALA A 84 -6.46 7.84 -9.53
C ALA A 84 -7.75 8.52 -10.03
N THR A 85 -8.92 8.13 -9.52
CA THR A 85 -10.19 8.79 -9.88
C THR A 85 -10.32 10.23 -9.39
N HIS A 86 -9.63 10.59 -8.30
CA HIS A 86 -9.61 11.95 -7.79
C HIS A 86 -8.55 12.84 -8.47
N LEU A 87 -7.59 12.23 -9.17
CA LEU A 87 -6.50 12.91 -9.88
C LEU A 87 -6.81 13.21 -11.36
N LEU A 88 -7.83 12.55 -11.93
CA LEU A 88 -8.32 12.76 -13.30
C LEU A 88 -9.39 13.85 -13.35
#